data_AF-A0AA38I989-F1
#
_entry.id   AF-A0AA38I989-F1
#
_cell.length_a   1.000
_cell.length_b   1.000
_cell.length_c   1.000
_cell.angle_alpha   90.00
_cell.angle_beta   90.00
_cell.angle_gamma   90.00
#
_symmetry.space_group_name_H-M   'P 1'
#
loop_
_entity.id
_entity.type
_entity.pdbx_description
1 polymer ?
#
loop_
_entity_poly.entity_id
_entity_poly.type
_entity_poly.pdbx_seq_one_letter_code
_entity_poly.pdbx_strand_id
1 'polypeptide(L)'
;MGYSLEQYTFIIMSYYRNRVLDEDGDWVYYVDACKDEYLMKYAVVIEEESLTTHIRRIVARFSDTGSVSKGKPTGRSQVSEDVVEDLRTRMEESLKKSLSKLSLQSGVPYSTCQKIVKEKLHMHPYTISLVQELQPADFPRRVQYCRWFQANMDDKRILDLSLFSDET
;
A
#
# COMPACT_ATOMS: atom_id res chain seq x y z
N MET A 1 -7.16 21.97 -20.94
CA MET A 1 -6.44 22.97 -20.13
C MET A 1 -6.96 22.87 -18.69
N GLY A 2 -6.09 22.77 -17.68
CA GLY A 2 -6.53 22.59 -16.30
C GLY A 2 -6.66 23.92 -15.57
N TYR A 3 -7.77 24.14 -14.87
CA TYR A 3 -7.93 25.30 -13.98
C TYR A 3 -6.96 25.21 -12.79
N SER A 4 -6.42 26.35 -12.36
CA SER A 4 -5.55 26.45 -11.18
C SER A 4 -6.33 26.37 -9.87
N LEU A 5 -5.65 26.10 -8.75
CA LEU A 5 -6.27 26.09 -7.42
C LEU A 5 -6.91 27.44 -7.05
N GLU A 6 -6.31 28.53 -7.51
CA GLU A 6 -6.86 29.88 -7.33
C GLU A 6 -8.16 30.08 -8.10
N GLN A 7 -8.22 29.61 -9.35
CA GLN A 7 -9.43 29.65 -10.17
C GLN A 7 -10.55 28.82 -9.53
N TYR A 8 -10.22 27.63 -9.04
CA TYR A 8 -11.14 26.78 -8.30
C TYR A 8 -11.70 27.46 -7.04
N THR A 9 -10.82 28.08 -6.25
CA THR A 9 -11.20 28.80 -5.03
C THR A 9 -12.07 30.00 -5.36
N PHE A 10 -11.72 30.75 -6.40
CA PHE A 10 -12.49 31.90 -6.85
C PHE A 10 -13.91 31.50 -7.30
N ILE A 11 -14.04 30.42 -8.07
CA ILE A 11 -15.35 29.91 -8.52
C ILE A 11 -16.24 29.58 -7.32
N ILE A 12 -15.73 28.86 -6.33
CA ILE A 12 -16.49 28.51 -5.12
C ILE A 12 -16.87 29.78 -4.33
N MET A 13 -15.92 30.67 -4.09
CA MET A 13 -16.20 31.92 -3.35
C MET A 13 -17.23 32.79 -4.07
N SER A 14 -17.11 32.96 -5.39
CA SER A 14 -18.04 33.72 -6.22
C SER A 14 -19.44 33.10 -6.19
N TYR A 15 -19.53 31.78 -6.34
CA TYR A 15 -20.80 31.05 -6.31
C TYR A 15 -21.56 31.23 -4.99
N TYR A 16 -20.90 31.07 -3.83
CA TYR A 16 -21.56 31.23 -2.52
C TYR A 16 -21.77 32.69 -2.10
N ARG A 17 -20.99 33.63 -2.66
CA ARG A 17 -21.17 35.07 -2.45
C ARG A 17 -22.41 35.59 -3.18
N ASN A 18 -22.69 35.07 -4.37
CA ASN A 18 -23.78 35.53 -5.24
C ASN A 18 -25.12 34.83 -4.95
N ARG A 19 -25.31 34.36 -3.71
CA ARG A 19 -26.57 33.76 -3.28
C ARG A 19 -27.59 34.85 -2.99
N VAL A 20 -28.84 34.58 -3.36
CA VAL A 20 -29.98 35.47 -3.14
C VAL A 20 -30.95 34.76 -2.19
N LEU A 21 -31.61 35.52 -1.32
CA LEU A 21 -32.70 35.00 -0.51
C LEU A 21 -33.97 34.96 -1.36
N ASP A 22 -34.58 33.79 -1.44
CA ASP A 22 -35.90 33.65 -2.05
C ASP A 22 -36.99 34.27 -1.16
N GLU A 23 -38.19 34.43 -1.70
CA GLU A 23 -39.37 34.92 -0.98
C GLU A 23 -39.72 34.02 0.23
N ASP A 24 -39.37 32.73 0.16
CA ASP A 24 -39.52 31.74 1.23
C ASP A 24 -38.37 31.76 2.27
N GLY A 25 -37.34 32.60 2.07
CA GLY A 25 -36.19 32.72 2.95
C GLY A 25 -35.07 31.71 2.71
N ASP A 26 -35.17 30.92 1.64
CA ASP A 26 -34.14 29.94 1.24
C ASP A 26 -33.04 30.59 0.38
N TRP A 27 -31.82 30.05 0.47
CA TRP A 27 -30.69 30.52 -0.34
C TRP A 27 -30.73 29.92 -1.74
N VAL A 28 -30.92 30.78 -2.75
CA VAL A 28 -30.88 30.42 -4.16
C VAL A 28 -29.53 30.83 -4.75
N TYR A 29 -28.96 29.95 -5.57
CA TYR A 29 -27.65 30.13 -6.18
C TYR A 29 -27.75 30.17 -7.70
N TYR A 30 -27.18 31.22 -8.31
CA TYR A 30 -27.19 31.39 -9.76
C TYR A 30 -25.80 31.15 -10.34
N VAL A 31 -25.69 30.14 -11.22
CA VAL A 31 -24.43 29.82 -11.90
C VAL A 31 -24.00 30.97 -12.82
N ASP A 32 -24.96 31.67 -13.45
CA ASP A 32 -24.68 32.74 -14.41
C ASP A 32 -23.94 33.92 -13.77
N ALA A 33 -24.36 34.37 -12.58
CA ALA A 33 -23.67 35.42 -11.84
C ALA A 33 -22.21 35.06 -11.52
N CYS A 34 -21.92 33.79 -11.25
CA CYS A 34 -20.56 33.31 -11.04
C CYS A 34 -19.73 33.28 -12.33
N LYS A 35 -20.36 32.96 -13.48
CA LYS A 35 -19.70 32.97 -14.79
C LYS A 35 -19.27 34.38 -15.17
N ASP A 36 -20.16 35.35 -15.02
CA ASP A 36 -19.90 36.74 -15.41
C ASP A 36 -18.69 37.30 -14.65
N GLU A 37 -18.65 37.10 -13.33
CA GLU A 37 -17.50 37.47 -12.50
C GLU A 37 -16.20 36.76 -12.90
N TYR A 38 -16.30 35.48 -13.28
CA TYR A 38 -15.15 34.68 -13.71
C TYR A 38 -14.57 35.19 -15.04
N LEU A 39 -15.44 35.46 -16.02
CA LEU A 39 -15.06 35.98 -17.33
C LEU A 39 -14.47 37.40 -17.20
N MET A 40 -15.04 38.24 -16.33
CA MET A 40 -14.49 39.57 -16.02
C MET A 40 -13.10 39.49 -15.40
N LYS A 41 -12.87 38.57 -14.46
CA LYS A 41 -11.61 38.51 -13.72
C LYS A 41 -10.46 37.91 -14.52
N TYR A 42 -10.72 36.84 -15.27
CA TYR A 42 -9.66 36.07 -15.91
C TYR A 42 -9.54 36.31 -17.43
N ALA A 43 -10.50 36.98 -18.07
CA ALA A 43 -10.47 37.35 -19.48
C ALA A 43 -10.04 36.21 -20.43
N VAL A 44 -10.39 34.97 -20.10
CA VAL A 44 -10.01 33.77 -20.88
C VAL A 44 -11.13 33.42 -21.85
N VAL A 45 -10.78 33.23 -23.13
CA VAL A 45 -11.69 32.65 -24.13
C VAL A 45 -11.86 31.16 -23.82
N ILE A 46 -12.89 30.83 -23.06
CA ILE A 46 -13.33 29.46 -22.77
C ILE A 46 -14.72 29.30 -23.37
N GLU A 47 -15.01 28.17 -24.03
CA GLU A 47 -16.37 27.85 -24.45
C GLU A 47 -17.33 27.91 -23.25
N GLU A 48 -18.33 28.79 -23.32
CA GLU A 48 -19.20 29.13 -22.19
C GLU A 48 -19.87 27.90 -21.56
N GLU A 49 -20.35 26.97 -22.40
CA GLU A 49 -21.04 25.75 -21.99
C GLU A 49 -20.14 24.84 -21.12
N SER A 50 -18.84 24.81 -21.44
CA SER A 50 -17.81 24.07 -20.70
C SER A 50 -17.59 24.64 -19.30
N LEU A 51 -17.60 25.97 -19.15
CA LEU A 51 -17.45 26.64 -17.86
C LEU A 51 -18.65 26.35 -16.93
N THR A 52 -19.87 26.38 -17.45
CA THR A 52 -21.09 26.12 -16.65
C THR A 52 -21.07 24.73 -16.03
N THR A 53 -20.72 23.73 -16.83
CA THR A 53 -20.61 22.32 -16.44
C THR A 53 -19.49 22.15 -15.43
N HIS A 54 -18.40 22.90 -15.61
CA HIS A 54 -17.28 22.91 -14.69
C HIS A 54 -17.63 23.45 -13.31
N ILE A 55 -18.31 24.61 -13.25
CA ILE A 55 -18.77 25.23 -11.99
C ILE A 55 -19.66 24.25 -11.23
N ARG A 56 -20.69 23.69 -11.88
CA ARG A 56 -21.60 22.71 -11.25
C ARG A 56 -20.84 21.52 -10.67
N ARG A 57 -19.86 20.97 -11.40
CA ARG A 57 -19.06 19.83 -10.93
C ARG A 57 -18.18 20.18 -9.72
N ILE A 58 -17.61 21.39 -9.67
CA ILE A 58 -16.79 21.82 -8.54
C ILE A 58 -17.67 22.06 -7.31
N VAL A 59 -18.82 22.72 -7.48
CA VAL A 59 -19.78 22.97 -6.40
C VAL A 59 -20.28 21.65 -5.82
N ALA A 60 -20.66 20.69 -6.66
CA ALA A 60 -21.07 19.36 -6.21
C ALA A 60 -19.94 18.69 -5.41
N ARG A 61 -18.71 18.68 -5.95
CA ARG A 61 -17.55 18.12 -5.25
C ARG A 61 -17.32 18.80 -3.89
N PHE A 62 -17.37 20.12 -3.84
CA PHE A 62 -17.15 20.87 -2.62
C PHE A 62 -18.25 20.60 -1.58
N SER A 63 -19.49 20.47 -2.04
CA SER A 63 -20.63 20.12 -1.16
C SER A 63 -20.46 18.71 -0.58
N ASP A 64 -20.00 17.75 -1.38
CA ASP A 64 -19.84 16.36 -0.96
C ASP A 64 -18.58 16.12 -0.09
N THR A 65 -17.48 16.82 -0.38
CA THR A 65 -16.16 16.52 0.20
C THR A 65 -15.57 17.64 1.06
N GLY A 66 -16.15 18.84 1.03
CA GLY A 66 -15.59 20.04 1.67
C GLY A 66 -14.29 20.54 1.02
N SER A 67 -13.86 19.94 -0.10
CA SER A 67 -12.60 20.27 -0.76
C SER A 67 -12.80 20.64 -2.23
N VAL A 68 -12.07 21.66 -2.67
CA VAL A 68 -12.03 22.04 -4.09
C VAL A 68 -10.99 21.22 -4.87
N SER A 69 -10.03 20.60 -4.16
CA SER A 69 -9.02 19.75 -4.78
C SER A 69 -9.64 18.43 -5.28
N LYS A 70 -9.07 17.87 -6.35
CA LYS A 70 -9.41 16.50 -6.75
C LYS A 70 -8.89 15.56 -5.66
N GLY A 71 -9.76 14.67 -5.16
CA GLY A 71 -9.34 13.59 -4.28
C GLY A 71 -8.26 12.71 -4.92
N LYS A 72 -7.57 11.93 -4.09
CA LYS A 72 -6.62 10.93 -4.62
C LYS A 72 -7.39 9.98 -5.54
N PRO A 73 -6.86 9.68 -6.75
CA PRO A 73 -7.51 8.71 -7.60
C PRO A 73 -7.63 7.39 -6.84
N THR A 74 -8.77 6.71 -7.02
CA THR A 74 -8.91 5.33 -6.57
C THR A 74 -7.79 4.54 -7.23
N GLY A 75 -6.90 3.97 -6.41
CA GLY A 75 -5.73 3.25 -6.90
C GLY A 75 -6.13 2.03 -7.73
N ARG A 76 -5.12 1.32 -8.26
CA ARG A 76 -5.34 0.06 -8.95
C ARG A 76 -6.07 -0.92 -8.03
N SER A 77 -7.10 -1.60 -8.55
CA SER A 77 -7.85 -2.62 -7.80
C SER A 77 -6.89 -3.62 -7.16
N GLN A 78 -7.11 -3.87 -5.87
CA GLN A 78 -6.36 -4.88 -5.14
C GLN A 78 -6.73 -6.28 -5.64
N VAL A 79 -5.80 -7.22 -5.52
CA VAL A 79 -6.07 -8.64 -5.77
C VAL A 79 -7.10 -9.12 -4.73
N SER A 80 -8.05 -9.96 -5.13
CA SER A 80 -9.06 -10.52 -4.22
C SER A 80 -8.42 -11.40 -3.15
N GLU A 81 -9.03 -11.43 -1.97
CA GLU A 81 -8.52 -12.21 -0.84
C GLU A 81 -8.48 -13.71 -1.15
N ASP A 82 -9.45 -14.22 -1.92
CA ASP A 82 -9.51 -15.63 -2.33
C ASP A 82 -8.25 -16.07 -3.10
N VAL A 83 -7.70 -15.18 -3.94
CA VAL A 83 -6.48 -15.46 -4.70
C VAL A 83 -5.26 -15.43 -3.80
N VAL A 84 -5.25 -14.58 -2.78
CA VAL A 84 -4.16 -14.52 -1.79
C VAL A 84 -4.13 -15.82 -0.98
N GLU A 85 -5.29 -16.32 -0.56
CA GLU A 85 -5.39 -17.55 0.22
C GLU A 85 -5.06 -18.79 -0.62
N ASP A 86 -5.51 -18.88 -1.88
CA ASP A 86 -5.10 -19.96 -2.80
C ASP A 86 -3.58 -20.02 -2.98
N LEU A 87 -2.93 -18.85 -3.11
CA LEU A 87 -1.47 -18.78 -3.21
C LEU A 87 -0.77 -19.18 -1.90
N ARG A 88 -1.34 -18.85 -0.74
CA ARG A 88 -0.84 -19.27 0.57
C ARG A 88 -0.85 -20.79 0.67
N THR A 89 -2.00 -21.43 0.47
CA THR A 89 -2.16 -22.88 0.59
C THR A 89 -1.15 -23.61 -0.29
N ARG A 90 -1.00 -23.17 -1.55
CA ARG A 90 -0.06 -23.77 -2.49
C ARG A 90 1.40 -23.59 -2.12
N MET A 91 1.77 -22.50 -1.43
CA MET A 91 3.14 -22.32 -0.96
C MET A 91 3.42 -23.14 0.31
N GLU A 92 2.44 -23.27 1.20
CA GLU A 92 2.56 -24.07 2.42
C GLU A 92 2.70 -25.57 2.11
N GLU A 93 2.00 -26.07 1.08
CA GLU A 93 2.17 -27.44 0.57
C GLU A 93 3.60 -27.75 0.10
N SER A 94 4.33 -26.73 -0.39
CA SER A 94 5.69 -26.93 -0.88
C SER A 94 6.50 -25.64 -0.80
N LEU A 95 7.14 -25.44 0.36
CA LEU A 95 7.94 -24.23 0.67
C LEU A 95 9.12 -24.00 -0.29
N LYS A 96 9.59 -25.05 -0.99
CA LYS A 96 10.69 -24.98 -1.96
C LYS A 96 10.23 -24.64 -3.39
N LYS A 97 8.92 -24.45 -3.60
CA LYS A 97 8.34 -24.17 -4.92
C LYS A 97 8.81 -22.80 -5.43
N SER A 98 9.18 -22.73 -6.70
CA SER A 98 9.53 -21.46 -7.33
C SER A 98 8.27 -20.62 -7.61
N LEU A 99 8.41 -19.29 -7.59
CA LEU A 99 7.33 -18.37 -7.95
C LEU A 99 6.83 -18.58 -9.39
N SER A 100 7.69 -19.02 -10.32
CA SER A 100 7.29 -19.38 -11.68
C SER A 100 6.36 -20.59 -11.71
N LYS A 101 6.65 -21.61 -10.91
CA LYS A 101 5.78 -22.78 -10.79
C LYS A 101 4.46 -22.43 -10.10
N LEU A 102 4.51 -21.58 -9.07
CA LEU A 102 3.32 -21.06 -8.40
C LEU A 102 2.41 -20.28 -9.37
N SER A 103 3.00 -19.42 -10.20
CA SER A 103 2.30 -18.66 -11.25
C SER A 103 1.62 -19.58 -12.26
N LEU A 104 2.35 -20.60 -12.75
CA LEU A 104 1.79 -21.58 -13.68
C LEU A 104 0.61 -22.35 -13.07
N GLN A 105 0.71 -22.73 -11.80
CA GLN A 105 -0.33 -23.51 -11.12
C GLN A 105 -1.58 -22.69 -10.81
N SER A 106 -1.41 -21.44 -10.37
CA SER A 106 -2.51 -20.55 -9.95
C SER A 106 -3.14 -19.79 -11.11
N GLY A 107 -2.48 -19.72 -12.27
CA GLY A 107 -2.87 -18.85 -13.39
C GLY A 107 -2.63 -17.36 -13.11
N VAL A 108 -2.05 -17.01 -11.97
CA VAL A 108 -1.74 -15.64 -11.58
C VAL A 108 -0.40 -15.23 -12.19
N PRO A 109 -0.25 -14.01 -12.75
CA PRO A 109 1.02 -13.56 -13.30
C PRO A 109 2.15 -13.59 -12.26
N TYR A 110 3.36 -13.95 -12.69
CA TYR A 110 4.55 -14.06 -11.83
C TYR A 110 4.78 -12.83 -10.95
N SER A 111 4.68 -11.62 -11.53
CA SER A 111 4.88 -10.35 -10.81
C SER A 111 3.84 -10.14 -9.71
N THR A 112 2.63 -10.66 -9.90
CA THR A 112 1.55 -10.59 -8.92
C THR A 112 1.77 -11.62 -7.81
N CYS A 113 2.15 -12.86 -8.18
CA CYS A 113 2.58 -13.88 -7.21
C CYS A 113 3.72 -13.35 -6.31
N GLN A 114 4.75 -12.76 -6.92
CA GLN A 114 5.89 -12.20 -6.20
C GLN A 114 5.47 -11.11 -5.20
N LYS A 115 4.60 -10.19 -5.61
CA LYS A 115 4.06 -9.14 -4.73
C LYS A 115 3.25 -9.74 -3.59
N ILE A 116 2.36 -10.69 -3.87
CA ILE A 116 1.52 -11.32 -2.84
C ILE A 116 2.41 -12.06 -1.83
N VAL A 117 3.32 -12.91 -2.28
CA VAL A 117 4.22 -13.68 -1.41
C VAL A 117 5.05 -12.76 -0.51
N LYS A 118 5.59 -11.66 -1.06
CA LYS A 118 6.44 -10.73 -0.31
C LYS A 118 5.67 -9.77 0.60
N GLU A 119 4.62 -9.14 0.09
CA GLU A 119 3.94 -8.00 0.73
C GLU A 119 2.69 -8.40 1.51
N LYS A 120 2.03 -9.51 1.15
CA LYS A 120 0.79 -9.98 1.80
C LYS A 120 1.03 -11.18 2.70
N LEU A 121 1.78 -12.16 2.22
CA LEU A 121 2.09 -13.38 2.98
C LEU A 121 3.34 -13.26 3.84
N HIS A 122 4.16 -12.23 3.62
CA HIS A 122 5.43 -12.01 4.33
C HIS A 122 6.36 -13.24 4.33
N MET A 123 6.32 -14.00 3.23
CA MET A 123 7.17 -15.17 3.04
C MET A 123 8.48 -14.74 2.37
N HIS A 124 9.59 -15.06 3.01
CA HIS A 124 10.93 -14.78 2.50
C HIS A 124 11.66 -16.09 2.18
N PRO A 125 12.37 -16.18 1.04
CA PRO A 125 13.19 -17.33 0.75
C PRO A 125 14.20 -17.57 1.87
N TYR A 126 14.22 -18.78 2.43
CA TYR A 126 15.28 -19.18 3.35
C TYR A 126 16.56 -19.39 2.56
N THR A 127 17.65 -18.76 3.00
CA THR A 127 18.97 -18.93 2.37
C THR A 127 19.56 -20.28 2.77
N ILE A 128 19.93 -21.11 1.79
CA ILE A 128 20.60 -22.38 2.05
C ILE A 128 21.99 -22.10 2.64
N SER A 129 22.22 -22.53 3.88
CA SER A 129 23.54 -22.52 4.50
C SER A 129 24.26 -23.83 4.17
N LEU A 130 25.53 -23.74 3.75
CA LEU A 130 26.39 -24.92 3.66
C LEU A 130 26.85 -25.29 5.07
N VAL A 131 26.54 -26.50 5.51
CA VAL A 131 26.94 -27.04 6.81
C VAL A 131 27.60 -28.40 6.62
N GLN A 132 28.46 -28.80 7.56
CA GLN A 132 29.01 -30.14 7.58
C GLN A 132 27.88 -31.17 7.78
N GLU A 133 27.89 -32.22 6.96
CA GLU A 133 26.94 -33.33 7.09
C GLU A 133 27.22 -34.10 8.39
N LEU A 134 26.15 -34.35 9.16
CA LEU A 134 26.22 -35.14 10.39
C LEU A 134 25.89 -36.59 10.11
N GLN A 135 26.74 -37.49 10.59
CA GLN A 135 26.49 -38.92 10.52
C GLN A 135 25.52 -39.34 11.64
N PRO A 136 24.79 -40.47 11.48
CA PRO A 136 23.83 -40.94 12.49
C PRO A 136 24.39 -41.07 13.92
N ALA A 137 25.69 -41.39 14.04
CA ALA A 137 26.37 -41.49 15.33
C ALA A 137 26.67 -40.13 15.99
N ASP A 138 26.72 -39.05 15.21
CA ASP A 138 27.06 -37.70 15.71
C ASP A 138 25.90 -37.10 16.49
N PHE A 139 24.65 -37.34 16.06
CA PHE A 139 23.45 -36.81 16.71
C PHE A 139 23.41 -37.11 18.23
N PRO A 140 23.49 -38.37 18.69
CA PRO A 140 23.44 -38.65 20.12
C PRO A 140 24.67 -38.11 20.87
N ARG A 141 25.86 -38.17 20.28
CA ARG A 141 27.11 -37.69 20.91
C ARG A 141 27.08 -36.18 21.14
N ARG A 142 26.67 -35.42 20.14
CA ARG A 142 26.56 -33.95 20.23
C ARG A 142 25.51 -33.55 21.26
N VAL A 143 24.33 -34.18 21.25
CA VAL A 143 23.27 -33.90 22.24
C VAL A 143 23.73 -34.23 23.66
N GLN A 144 24.41 -35.37 23.85
CA GLN A 144 24.95 -35.76 25.14
C GLN A 144 25.97 -34.74 25.66
N TYR A 145 26.90 -34.32 24.81
CA TYR A 145 27.87 -33.28 25.18
C TYR A 145 27.18 -31.96 25.52
N CYS A 146 26.24 -31.49 24.70
CA CYS A 146 25.49 -30.25 24.99
C CYS A 146 24.75 -30.31 26.33
N ARG A 147 24.09 -31.43 26.63
CA ARG A 147 23.40 -31.62 27.92
C ARG A 147 24.36 -31.66 29.09
N TRP A 148 25.48 -32.37 28.95
CA TRP A 148 26.53 -32.40 29.97
C TRP A 148 27.11 -31.00 30.19
N PHE A 149 27.46 -30.29 29.12
CA PHE A 149 28.03 -28.95 29.21
C PHE A 149 27.05 -27.99 29.89
N GLN A 150 25.77 -27.99 29.47
CA GLN A 150 24.71 -27.18 30.08
C GLN A 150 24.53 -27.48 31.58
N ALA A 151 24.56 -28.74 31.99
CA ALA A 151 24.41 -29.13 33.39
C ALA A 151 25.60 -28.72 34.28
N ASN A 152 26.77 -28.47 33.68
CA ASN A 152 27.98 -28.09 34.39
C ASN A 152 28.44 -26.66 34.09
N MET A 153 27.61 -25.84 33.43
CA MET A 153 27.95 -24.45 33.09
C MET A 153 28.23 -23.57 34.32
N ASP A 154 27.61 -23.89 35.47
CA ASP A 154 27.79 -23.13 36.72
C ASP A 154 29.07 -23.52 37.48
N ASP A 155 29.73 -24.61 37.11
CA ASP A 155 31.04 -24.95 37.68
C ASP A 155 32.11 -24.07 37.02
N LYS A 156 32.54 -23.04 37.75
CA LYS A 156 33.57 -22.07 37.32
C LYS A 156 34.84 -22.74 36.79
N ARG A 157 35.17 -23.95 37.27
CA ARG A 157 36.35 -24.69 36.80
C ARG A 157 36.28 -25.09 35.34
N ILE A 158 35.09 -25.29 34.79
CA ILE A 158 34.94 -25.73 33.39
C ILE A 158 35.26 -24.58 32.43
N LEU A 159 34.77 -23.37 32.68
CA LEU A 159 35.05 -22.24 31.80
C LEU A 159 36.42 -21.59 32.10
N ASP A 160 36.80 -21.48 33.37
CA ASP A 160 38.04 -20.79 33.76
C ASP A 160 39.31 -21.60 33.47
N LEU A 161 39.21 -22.92 33.29
CA LEU A 161 40.37 -23.81 33.02
C LEU A 161 40.37 -24.41 31.61
N SER A 162 39.32 -24.20 30.81
CA SER A 162 39.28 -24.71 29.44
C SER A 162 39.99 -23.73 28.49
N LEU A 163 40.96 -24.24 27.73
CA LEU A 163 41.63 -23.52 26.66
C LEU A 163 41.24 -24.15 25.32
N PHE A 164 40.77 -23.33 24.37
CA PHE A 164 40.41 -23.77 23.02
C PHE A 164 41.44 -23.27 22.01
N SER A 165 41.82 -24.15 21.09
CA SER A 165 42.69 -23.85 19.94
C SER A 165 42.12 -24.52 18.70
N ASP A 166 42.34 -23.91 17.53
CA ASP A 166 41.98 -24.47 16.22
C ASP A 166 43.09 -24.13 15.22
N GLU A 167 43.25 -24.95 14.17
CA GLU A 167 44.24 -24.74 13.11
C GLU A 167 43.52 -24.30 11.82
N THR A 168 43.94 -23.16 11.25
CA THR A 168 43.42 -22.63 9.96
C THR A 168 44.07 -23.28 8.74
#